data_AF-A0AA92GZY3-F1
#
_entry.id   AF-A0AA92GZY3-F1
#
_cell.length_a   1.000
_cell.length_b   1.000
_cell.length_c   1.000
_cell.angle_alpha   90.00
_cell.angle_beta   90.00
_cell.angle_gamma   90.00
#
_symmetry.space_group_name_H-M   'P 1'
#
loop_
_entity.id
_entity.type
_entity.pdbx_description
1 polymer ?
#
loop_
_entity_poly.entity_id
_entity_poly.type
_entity_poly.pdbx_seq_one_letter_code
_entity_poly.pdbx_strand_id
1 'polypeptide(L)'
;MPSLTSNSQFKFDRIDTQRNAAGFWSWAFSNLQTPFLRGLLIEYLLCQHLIDHAEQIAGCLVEHFTWQNPYPDHLRKSLRKSFEQQHQGDVFDLQLTWGLTIEIKSTASPQSWRLEQTACWNLLQDRNLVRKAFQAHYYILAELPQPLREEQGAIVFDDTRFHVLSRQDLETLAGHKGYVTFKQFTQLSLSRQQTCAYQYLPSTLQALVEQRFALARTRVEPGWKLPLPPEPGAFPLAVETKGRIHGGYYCKETLKLLRRIPVLWRPDIEPTWNDWELIGLRYVPER
;
A
#
# COMPACT_ATOMS: atom_id res chain seq x y z
N MET A 1 26.91 -2.52 -12.89
CA MET A 1 26.41 -1.83 -11.68
C MET A 1 27.60 -1.42 -10.85
N PRO A 2 27.58 -0.25 -10.19
CA PRO A 2 28.60 0.10 -9.20
C PRO A 2 28.71 -1.01 -8.14
N SER A 3 29.92 -1.28 -7.64
CA SER A 3 30.12 -2.27 -6.57
C SER A 3 29.62 -1.69 -5.25
N LEU A 4 28.51 -2.21 -4.74
CA LEU A 4 27.98 -1.84 -3.42
C LEU A 4 28.91 -2.36 -2.33
N THR A 5 29.47 -1.47 -1.53
CA THR A 5 30.16 -1.83 -0.28
C THR A 5 29.19 -1.71 0.90
N SER A 6 29.42 -2.42 2.01
CA SER A 6 28.53 -2.37 3.19
C SER A 6 28.27 -0.95 3.72
N ASN A 7 29.22 -0.03 3.52
CA ASN A 7 29.15 1.36 3.96
C ASN A 7 28.51 2.31 2.94
N SER A 8 28.21 1.84 1.71
CA SER A 8 27.61 2.67 0.68
C SER A 8 26.26 3.22 1.15
N GLN A 9 26.14 4.55 1.20
CA GLN A 9 24.91 5.27 1.54
C GLN A 9 24.03 5.46 0.30
N PHE A 10 22.73 5.68 0.51
CA PHE A 10 21.78 5.91 -0.58
C PHE A 10 21.21 7.34 -0.54
N LYS A 11 21.13 7.98 -1.70
CA LYS A 11 20.60 9.34 -1.85
C LYS A 11 19.65 9.48 -3.03
N PHE A 12 18.59 10.27 -2.86
CA PHE A 12 17.78 10.78 -3.98
C PHE A 12 18.18 12.23 -4.23
N ASP A 13 18.78 12.51 -5.37
CA ASP A 13 19.48 13.78 -5.64
C ASP A 13 20.43 14.15 -4.46
N ARG A 14 20.15 15.26 -3.78
CA ARG A 14 20.91 15.76 -2.61
C ARG A 14 20.39 15.25 -1.26
N ILE A 15 19.29 14.49 -1.25
CA ILE A 15 18.63 14.04 -0.03
C ILE A 15 19.21 12.70 0.42
N ASP A 16 19.80 12.69 1.62
CA ASP A 16 20.29 11.48 2.26
C ASP A 16 19.13 10.67 2.85
N THR A 17 19.04 9.39 2.47
CA THR A 17 17.99 8.50 2.98
C THR A 17 18.26 7.99 4.39
N GLN A 18 19.46 8.21 4.94
CA GLN A 18 19.94 7.61 6.19
C GLN A 18 19.92 6.08 6.14
N ARG A 19 20.10 5.50 4.95
CA ARG A 19 20.12 4.05 4.70
C ARG A 19 21.39 3.66 3.95
N ASN A 20 21.87 2.45 4.22
CA ASN A 20 23.10 1.92 3.66
C ASN A 20 22.93 0.51 3.10
N ALA A 21 23.92 0.07 2.33
CA ALA A 21 23.92 -1.22 1.66
C ALA A 21 23.87 -2.40 2.64
N ALA A 22 24.49 -2.31 3.83
CA ALA A 22 24.40 -3.35 4.84
C ALA A 22 22.94 -3.63 5.25
N GLY A 23 22.16 -2.58 5.51
CA GLY A 23 20.74 -2.69 5.82
C GLY A 23 19.90 -3.26 4.66
N PHE A 24 20.20 -2.83 3.44
CA PHE A 24 19.55 -3.37 2.23
C PHE A 24 19.83 -4.87 2.05
N TRP A 25 21.09 -5.29 2.11
CA TRP A 25 21.47 -6.69 1.93
C TRP A 25 20.92 -7.60 3.02
N SER A 26 20.97 -7.14 4.28
CA SER A 26 20.35 -7.88 5.39
C SER A 26 18.87 -8.16 5.13
N TRP A 27 18.14 -7.18 4.59
CA TRP A 27 16.73 -7.34 4.25
C TRP A 27 16.52 -8.19 2.99
N ALA A 28 17.34 -8.01 1.95
CA ALA A 28 17.18 -8.71 0.68
C ALA A 28 17.45 -10.21 0.83
N PHE A 29 18.49 -10.60 1.56
CA PHE A 29 18.84 -12.00 1.80
C PHE A 29 17.91 -12.71 2.81
N SER A 30 17.19 -11.97 3.66
CA SER A 30 16.18 -12.56 4.54
C SER A 30 14.85 -12.83 3.85
N ASN A 31 14.54 -12.16 2.73
CA ASN A 31 13.20 -12.16 2.14
C ASN A 31 13.09 -12.62 0.68
N LEU A 32 14.19 -12.82 -0.06
CA LEU A 32 14.13 -13.06 -1.51
C LEU A 32 15.01 -14.22 -1.99
N GLN A 33 14.49 -15.01 -2.94
CA GLN A 33 15.20 -16.13 -3.57
C GLN A 33 15.96 -15.74 -4.87
N THR A 34 15.75 -14.55 -5.45
CA THR A 34 16.45 -14.15 -6.70
C THR A 34 16.53 -12.62 -6.85
N PRO A 35 17.69 -12.00 -7.14
CA PRO A 35 17.80 -10.54 -7.07
C PRO A 35 17.76 -9.84 -8.44
N PHE A 36 16.73 -9.02 -8.68
CA PHE A 36 16.76 -7.89 -9.63
C PHE A 36 17.09 -6.58 -8.87
N LEU A 37 18.38 -6.34 -8.60
CA LEU A 37 18.87 -5.43 -7.55
C LEU A 37 18.41 -3.95 -7.60
N ARG A 38 18.10 -3.40 -8.78
CA ARG A 38 17.82 -1.95 -8.90
C ARG A 38 16.40 -1.57 -8.44
N GLY A 39 15.37 -2.27 -8.93
CA GLY A 39 13.98 -2.00 -8.53
C GLY A 39 13.76 -2.32 -7.06
N LEU A 40 14.32 -3.46 -6.64
CA LEU A 40 14.39 -3.94 -5.26
C LEU A 40 14.93 -2.91 -4.27
N LEU A 41 16.03 -2.22 -4.61
CA LEU A 41 16.64 -1.21 -3.75
C LEU A 41 15.71 0.01 -3.57
N ILE A 42 15.06 0.47 -4.64
CA ILE A 42 14.13 1.60 -4.56
C ILE A 42 12.92 1.23 -3.73
N GLU A 43 12.34 0.07 -3.99
CA GLU A 43 11.19 -0.41 -3.24
C GLU A 43 11.54 -0.57 -1.76
N TYR A 44 12.73 -1.07 -1.42
CA TYR A 44 13.24 -1.06 -0.04
C TYR A 44 13.31 0.35 0.56
N LEU A 45 13.94 1.31 -0.13
CA LEU A 45 14.10 2.68 0.36
C LEU A 45 12.75 3.39 0.57
N LEU A 46 11.80 3.17 -0.33
CA LEU A 46 10.45 3.70 -0.23
C LEU A 46 9.70 3.03 0.92
N CYS A 47 9.76 1.70 1.03
CA CYS A 47 9.14 0.98 2.14
C CYS A 47 9.62 1.51 3.49
N GLN A 48 10.93 1.64 3.67
CA GLN A 48 11.49 2.19 4.91
C GLN A 48 11.05 3.63 5.17
N HIS A 49 10.99 4.47 4.14
CA HIS A 49 10.55 5.86 4.27
C HIS A 49 9.09 5.97 4.72
N LEU A 50 8.21 5.19 4.09
CA LEU A 50 6.79 5.17 4.40
C LEU A 50 6.51 4.55 5.77
N ILE A 51 7.29 3.54 6.17
CA ILE A 51 7.23 2.96 7.52
C ILE A 51 7.59 4.00 8.58
N ASP A 52 8.63 4.81 8.35
CA ASP A 52 9.03 5.86 9.28
C ASP A 52 8.00 7.00 9.40
N HIS A 53 7.12 7.17 8.39
CA HIS A 53 6.08 8.20 8.37
C HIS A 53 4.65 7.62 8.45
N ALA A 54 4.49 6.39 8.91
CA ALA A 54 3.20 5.69 8.91
C ALA A 54 2.10 6.42 9.70
N GLU A 55 2.48 7.07 10.80
CA GLU A 55 1.58 7.87 11.64
C GLU A 55 1.12 9.14 10.95
N GLN A 56 2.03 9.85 10.29
CA GLN A 56 1.67 11.00 9.46
C GLN A 56 0.65 10.59 8.38
N ILE A 57 0.88 9.45 7.72
CA ILE A 57 0.07 9.03 6.57
C ILE A 57 -1.33 8.56 7.00
N ALA A 58 -1.44 7.79 8.07
CA ALA A 58 -2.68 7.06 8.39
C ALA A 58 -3.23 7.28 9.80
N GLY A 59 -2.57 8.08 10.64
CA GLY A 59 -2.96 8.29 12.03
C GLY A 59 -4.41 8.72 12.19
N CYS A 60 -4.86 9.70 11.39
CA CYS A 60 -6.24 10.22 11.44
C CYS A 60 -7.31 9.14 11.18
N LEU A 61 -7.05 8.22 10.26
CA LEU A 61 -7.96 7.13 9.92
C LEU A 61 -8.05 6.12 11.07
N VAL A 62 -6.90 5.77 11.64
CA VAL A 62 -6.81 4.81 12.76
C VAL A 62 -7.48 5.37 14.01
N GLU A 63 -7.19 6.62 14.38
CA GLU A 63 -7.81 7.28 15.54
C GLU A 63 -9.33 7.35 15.42
N HIS A 64 -9.83 7.60 14.21
CA HIS A 64 -11.24 7.81 13.99
C HIS A 64 -12.03 6.51 13.97
N PHE A 65 -11.64 5.54 13.14
CA PHE A 65 -12.44 4.32 12.93
C PHE A 65 -12.11 3.19 13.88
N THR A 66 -11.14 3.36 14.77
CA THR A 66 -10.66 2.29 15.64
C THR A 66 -10.56 2.78 17.08
N TRP A 67 -10.38 1.86 18.02
CA TRP A 67 -10.08 2.19 19.42
C TRP A 67 -8.58 2.34 19.68
N GLN A 68 -7.74 2.21 18.65
CA GLN A 68 -6.31 2.43 18.80
C GLN A 68 -6.02 3.92 18.85
N ASN A 69 -5.13 4.28 19.78
CA ASN A 69 -4.47 5.57 19.77
C ASN A 69 -3.06 5.34 19.18
N PRO A 70 -2.77 5.82 17.96
CA PRO A 70 -1.45 5.72 17.36
C PRO A 70 -0.51 6.70 18.08
N TYR A 71 0.04 6.27 19.22
CA TYR A 71 1.21 6.92 19.80
C TYR A 71 2.46 6.65 18.94
N PRO A 72 3.49 7.51 19.04
CA PRO A 72 4.75 7.32 18.34
C PRO A 72 5.29 5.89 18.42
N ASP A 73 5.67 5.34 17.25
CA ASP A 73 6.19 3.99 16.97
C ASP A 73 5.18 2.83 16.90
N HIS A 74 3.88 3.03 17.14
CA HIS A 74 2.92 1.91 17.16
C HIS A 74 2.59 1.39 15.75
N LEU A 75 2.30 2.30 14.80
CA LEU A 75 2.02 1.91 13.41
C LEU A 75 3.28 1.39 12.70
N ARG A 76 4.44 1.95 13.06
CA ARG A 76 5.75 1.49 12.59
C ARG A 76 6.03 0.03 12.97
N LYS A 77 5.76 -0.36 14.22
CA LYS A 77 5.92 -1.75 14.69
C LYS A 77 4.91 -2.71 14.04
N SER A 78 3.66 -2.26 13.86
CA SER A 78 2.62 -3.05 13.18
C SER A 78 2.97 -3.33 11.72
N LEU A 79 3.48 -2.32 11.01
CA LEU A 79 3.98 -2.44 9.64
C LEU A 79 5.18 -3.37 9.52
N ARG A 80 6.16 -3.25 10.42
CA ARG A 80 7.35 -4.11 10.40
C ARG A 80 6.97 -5.59 10.49
N LYS A 81 6.02 -5.95 11.36
CA LYS A 81 5.54 -7.33 11.47
C LYS A 81 4.83 -7.82 10.20
N SER A 82 4.01 -6.98 9.54
CA SER A 82 3.38 -7.33 8.26
C SER A 82 4.38 -7.42 7.10
N PHE A 83 5.40 -6.56 7.09
CA PHE A 83 6.50 -6.54 6.11
C PHE A 83 7.44 -7.74 6.27
N GLU A 84 7.64 -8.22 7.50
CA GLU A 84 8.46 -9.39 7.83
C GLU A 84 7.72 -10.74 7.67
N GLN A 85 6.37 -10.75 7.65
CA GLN A 85 5.56 -11.98 7.66
C GLN A 85 4.51 -12.07 6.53
N GLN A 86 4.74 -11.38 5.41
CA GLN A 86 3.82 -11.26 4.27
C GLN A 86 2.76 -12.37 4.16
N HIS A 87 1.48 -11.99 4.27
CA HIS A 87 0.40 -12.96 4.20
C HIS A 87 -0.19 -13.14 2.79
N GLN A 88 0.02 -12.21 1.84
CA GLN A 88 -0.15 -12.35 0.37
C GLN A 88 0.21 -11.02 -0.33
N GLY A 89 0.86 -11.07 -1.49
CA GLY A 89 1.27 -9.91 -2.30
C GLY A 89 2.72 -10.01 -2.76
N ASP A 90 3.17 -9.10 -3.62
CA ASP A 90 4.61 -8.96 -3.94
C ASP A 90 5.35 -8.40 -2.71
N VAL A 91 6.65 -8.65 -2.54
CA VAL A 91 7.43 -8.41 -1.30
C VAL A 91 7.41 -6.95 -0.79
N PHE A 92 6.87 -6.05 -1.60
CA PHE A 92 6.92 -4.60 -1.45
C PHE A 92 5.56 -3.94 -1.22
N ASP A 93 4.48 -4.73 -1.22
CA ASP A 93 3.15 -4.19 -0.95
C ASP A 93 3.06 -3.86 0.55
N LEU A 94 3.14 -2.56 0.88
CA LEU A 94 2.97 -2.11 2.26
C LEU A 94 1.51 -2.22 2.64
N GLN A 95 1.19 -3.17 3.52
CA GLN A 95 -0.12 -3.29 4.13
C GLN A 95 -0.10 -2.77 5.57
N LEU A 96 -0.70 -1.60 5.80
CA LEU A 96 -1.08 -1.21 7.16
C LEU A 96 -2.11 -2.21 7.68
N THR A 97 -1.96 -2.60 8.94
CA THR A 97 -2.90 -3.48 9.66
C THR A 97 -4.37 -3.00 9.58
N TRP A 98 -4.57 -1.71 9.33
CA TRP A 98 -5.87 -1.04 9.26
C TRP A 98 -6.36 -0.79 7.83
N GLY A 99 -5.92 -1.62 6.89
CA GLY A 99 -6.54 -1.69 5.56
C GLY A 99 -6.01 -0.70 4.54
N LEU A 100 -4.93 0.05 4.80
CA LEU A 100 -4.23 0.77 3.73
C LEU A 100 -3.25 -0.19 3.06
N THR A 101 -3.29 -0.28 1.74
CA THR A 101 -2.35 -1.07 0.95
C THR A 101 -1.70 -0.16 -0.09
N ILE A 102 -0.38 -0.20 -0.18
CA ILE A 102 0.39 0.59 -1.13
C ILE A 102 1.25 -0.37 -1.94
N GLU A 103 1.05 -0.40 -3.25
CA GLU A 103 1.88 -1.16 -4.18
C GLU A 103 2.92 -0.24 -4.79
N ILE A 104 4.18 -0.65 -4.75
CA ILE A 104 5.32 0.12 -5.24
C ILE A 104 5.85 -0.55 -6.49
N LYS A 105 6.04 0.23 -7.55
CA LYS A 105 6.68 -0.18 -8.79
C LYS A 105 7.79 0.80 -9.14
N SER A 106 8.77 0.31 -9.87
CA SER A 106 9.86 1.12 -10.41
C SER A 106 10.08 0.83 -11.88
N THR A 107 10.49 1.84 -12.66
CA THR A 107 10.86 1.64 -14.06
C THR A 107 11.95 2.60 -14.52
N ALA A 108 12.90 2.05 -15.28
CA ALA A 108 13.86 2.79 -16.09
C ALA A 108 13.58 2.65 -17.60
N SER A 109 12.48 1.99 -17.97
CA SER A 109 12.11 1.67 -19.36
C SER A 109 10.65 2.04 -19.61
N PRO A 110 10.34 3.34 -19.74
CA PRO A 110 8.95 3.83 -19.78
C PRO A 110 8.16 3.34 -21.00
N GLN A 111 8.83 3.02 -22.12
CA GLN A 111 8.18 2.66 -23.38
C GLN A 111 7.50 1.28 -23.34
N SER A 112 8.05 0.33 -22.57
CA SER A 112 7.54 -1.03 -22.44
C SER A 112 6.78 -1.28 -21.14
N TRP A 113 6.77 -0.30 -20.23
CA TRP A 113 6.16 -0.46 -18.92
C TRP A 113 4.63 -0.41 -18.98
N ARG A 114 4.01 -1.36 -18.30
CA ARG A 114 2.57 -1.42 -18.05
C ARG A 114 2.31 -2.03 -16.69
N LEU A 115 1.23 -1.61 -16.06
CA LEU A 115 0.69 -2.19 -14.84
C LEU A 115 -0.60 -2.93 -15.18
N GLU A 116 -0.62 -4.23 -14.95
CA GLU A 116 -1.77 -5.09 -15.24
C GLU A 116 -2.60 -5.31 -13.97
N GLN A 117 -3.91 -5.45 -14.15
CA GLN A 117 -4.77 -6.02 -13.12
C GLN A 117 -4.39 -7.47 -12.88
N THR A 118 -4.32 -7.85 -11.60
CA THR A 118 -3.95 -9.21 -11.19
C THR A 118 -5.18 -9.96 -10.71
N ALA A 119 -5.09 -11.29 -10.72
CA ALA A 119 -6.14 -12.14 -10.16
C ALA A 119 -6.36 -11.78 -8.68
N CYS A 120 -7.61 -11.54 -8.31
CA CYS A 120 -7.95 -11.22 -6.93
C CYS A 120 -7.72 -12.43 -6.05
N TRP A 121 -7.00 -12.25 -4.96
CA TRP A 121 -6.80 -13.34 -4.01
C TRP A 121 -7.97 -13.46 -3.03
N ASN A 122 -8.55 -14.66 -2.90
CA ASN A 122 -9.53 -14.96 -1.86
C ASN A 122 -8.83 -15.57 -0.65
N LEU A 123 -8.69 -14.76 0.41
CA LEU A 123 -8.04 -15.16 1.66
C LEU A 123 -8.73 -16.32 2.37
N LEU A 124 -10.06 -16.42 2.31
CA LEU A 124 -10.81 -17.45 3.04
C LEU A 124 -10.78 -18.81 2.34
N GLN A 125 -10.58 -18.82 1.02
CA GLN A 125 -10.52 -20.02 0.19
C GLN A 125 -9.10 -20.40 -0.21
N ASP A 126 -8.12 -19.59 0.18
CA ASP A 126 -6.70 -19.78 -0.13
C ASP A 126 -6.44 -19.99 -1.64
N ARG A 127 -7.07 -19.16 -2.49
CA ARG A 127 -6.94 -19.27 -3.95
C ARG A 127 -7.09 -17.95 -4.70
N ASN A 128 -6.51 -17.91 -5.90
CA ASN A 128 -6.78 -16.86 -6.89
C ASN A 128 -8.17 -17.04 -7.51
N LEU A 129 -8.89 -15.93 -7.66
CA LEU A 129 -10.16 -15.86 -8.36
C LEU A 129 -9.97 -15.56 -9.85
N VAL A 130 -11.03 -15.74 -10.63
CA VAL A 130 -11.03 -15.39 -12.06
C VAL A 130 -11.08 -13.87 -12.23
N ARG A 131 -11.77 -13.18 -11.31
CA ARG A 131 -11.82 -11.72 -11.28
C ARG A 131 -10.42 -11.12 -11.18
N LYS A 132 -10.16 -10.11 -12.01
CA LYS A 132 -8.94 -9.30 -11.97
C LYS A 132 -9.25 -7.88 -11.51
N ALA A 133 -8.35 -7.30 -10.72
CA ALA A 133 -8.44 -5.91 -10.27
C ALA A 133 -7.06 -5.38 -9.87
N PHE A 134 -6.95 -4.07 -9.68
CA PHE A 134 -5.87 -3.48 -8.88
C PHE A 134 -6.20 -3.69 -7.40
N GLN A 135 -5.28 -4.32 -6.65
CA GLN A 135 -5.56 -4.78 -5.28
C GLN A 135 -5.14 -3.75 -4.21
N ALA A 136 -4.12 -2.94 -4.49
CA ALA A 136 -3.68 -1.91 -3.55
C ALA A 136 -4.59 -0.68 -3.57
N HIS A 137 -4.63 0.07 -2.47
CA HIS A 137 -5.36 1.34 -2.40
C HIS A 137 -4.65 2.45 -3.14
N TYR A 138 -3.32 2.48 -3.04
CA TYR A 138 -2.46 3.43 -3.72
C TYR A 138 -1.34 2.71 -4.44
N TYR A 139 -0.92 3.30 -5.54
CA TYR A 139 0.15 2.82 -6.38
C TYR A 139 1.19 3.91 -6.51
N ILE A 140 2.45 3.56 -6.23
CA ILE A 140 3.60 4.44 -6.37
C ILE A 140 4.43 3.92 -7.53
N LEU A 141 4.61 4.75 -8.56
CA LEU A 141 5.54 4.50 -9.64
C LEU A 141 6.78 5.39 -9.49
N ALA A 142 7.92 4.78 -9.18
CA ALA A 142 9.22 5.43 -9.22
C ALA A 142 9.76 5.45 -10.66
N GLU A 143 9.80 6.63 -11.26
CA GLU A 143 10.40 6.88 -12.56
C GLU A 143 11.89 7.17 -12.38
N LEU A 144 12.73 6.36 -13.04
CA LEU A 144 14.18 6.43 -12.94
C LEU A 144 14.77 6.87 -14.29
N PRO A 145 14.75 8.18 -14.59
CA PRO A 145 15.13 8.67 -15.92
C PRO A 145 16.63 8.51 -16.18
N GLN A 146 17.46 8.57 -15.13
CA GLN A 146 18.91 8.49 -15.22
C GLN A 146 19.44 7.14 -14.74
N PRO A 147 20.62 6.68 -15.24
CA PRO A 147 21.33 5.57 -14.64
C PRO A 147 21.81 5.91 -13.22
N LEU A 148 22.04 4.89 -12.40
CA LEU A 148 22.62 5.08 -11.06
C LEU A 148 24.02 5.67 -11.16
N ARG A 149 24.30 6.66 -10.33
CA ARG A 149 25.62 7.28 -10.22
C ARG A 149 26.21 7.01 -8.85
N GLU A 150 27.53 6.90 -8.79
CA GLU A 150 28.27 6.89 -7.53
C GLU A 150 28.89 8.27 -7.29
N GLU A 151 28.71 8.82 -6.09
CA GLU A 151 29.31 10.08 -5.67
C GLU A 151 29.82 9.96 -4.25
N GLN A 152 31.14 10.13 -4.08
CA GLN A 152 31.80 10.08 -2.76
C GLN A 152 31.43 8.82 -1.94
N GLY A 153 31.31 7.67 -2.61
CA GLY A 153 30.94 6.38 -2.00
C GLY A 153 29.44 6.20 -1.72
N ALA A 154 28.59 7.17 -2.06
CA ALA A 154 27.14 7.05 -2.04
C ALA A 154 26.58 6.69 -3.42
N ILE A 155 25.52 5.90 -3.46
CA ILE A 155 24.74 5.66 -4.68
C ILE A 155 23.63 6.70 -4.75
N VAL A 156 23.62 7.44 -5.86
CA VAL A 156 22.70 8.55 -6.11
C VAL A 156 21.70 8.18 -7.19
N PHE A 157 20.43 8.40 -6.88
CA PHE A 157 19.30 8.32 -7.79
C PHE A 157 18.93 9.73 -8.25
N ASP A 158 19.57 10.19 -9.33
CA ASP A 158 19.35 11.54 -9.88
C ASP A 158 17.99 11.63 -10.62
N ASP A 159 17.33 12.78 -10.50
CA ASP A 159 16.09 13.16 -11.19
C ASP A 159 14.91 12.18 -11.00
N THR A 160 14.91 11.41 -9.90
CA THR A 160 13.86 10.42 -9.64
C THR A 160 12.55 11.10 -9.28
N ARG A 161 11.47 10.70 -9.95
CA ARG A 161 10.11 11.20 -9.68
C ARG A 161 9.22 10.08 -9.19
N PHE A 162 8.39 10.39 -8.21
CA PHE A 162 7.39 9.46 -7.68
C PHE A 162 6.02 9.92 -8.11
N HIS A 163 5.32 9.04 -8.83
CA HIS A 163 3.96 9.25 -9.30
C HIS A 163 3.01 8.43 -8.42
N VAL A 164 2.00 9.06 -7.85
CA VAL A 164 1.06 8.39 -6.95
C VAL A 164 -0.33 8.43 -7.53
N LEU A 165 -0.98 7.27 -7.66
CA LEU A 165 -2.38 7.16 -8.08
C LEU A 165 -3.16 6.28 -7.12
N SER A 166 -4.46 6.56 -6.99
CA SER A 166 -5.37 5.67 -6.26
C SER A 166 -5.79 4.48 -7.14
N ARG A 167 -6.27 3.43 -6.50
CA ARG A 167 -6.92 2.30 -7.19
C ARG A 167 -8.02 2.76 -8.15
N GLN A 168 -8.90 3.66 -7.70
CA GLN A 168 -9.98 4.22 -8.52
C GLN A 168 -9.46 4.85 -9.80
N ASP A 169 -8.33 5.54 -9.72
CA ASP A 169 -7.71 6.19 -10.88
C ASP A 169 -7.23 5.14 -11.88
N LEU A 170 -6.58 4.08 -11.40
CA LEU A 170 -6.11 3.00 -12.25
C LEU A 170 -7.25 2.19 -12.86
N GLU A 171 -8.28 1.85 -12.08
CA GLU A 171 -9.49 1.19 -12.57
C GLU A 171 -10.14 2.02 -13.68
N THR A 172 -10.24 3.34 -13.49
CA THR A 172 -10.77 4.27 -14.51
C THR A 172 -9.90 4.30 -15.76
N LEU A 173 -8.57 4.37 -15.61
CA LEU A 173 -7.63 4.41 -16.73
C LEU A 173 -7.56 3.09 -17.51
N ALA A 174 -7.65 1.96 -16.82
CA ALA A 174 -7.58 0.63 -17.41
C ALA A 174 -8.84 0.31 -18.21
N GLY A 175 -10.01 0.69 -17.68
CA GLY A 175 -11.31 0.34 -18.26
C GLY A 175 -11.37 -1.15 -18.62
N HIS A 176 -11.87 -1.48 -19.81
CA HIS A 176 -11.97 -2.87 -20.27
C HIS A 176 -10.63 -3.53 -20.65
N LYS A 177 -9.53 -2.77 -20.74
CA LYS A 177 -8.22 -3.31 -21.15
C LYS A 177 -7.55 -4.08 -20.01
N GLY A 178 -7.87 -3.75 -18.76
CA GLY A 178 -7.28 -4.37 -17.58
C GLY A 178 -5.79 -4.06 -17.35
N TYR A 179 -5.27 -3.00 -17.98
CA TYR A 179 -3.91 -2.50 -17.73
C TYR A 179 -3.80 -0.98 -17.93
N VAL A 180 -2.79 -0.38 -17.30
CA VAL A 180 -2.43 1.04 -17.43
C VAL A 180 -1.01 1.16 -17.97
N THR A 181 -0.82 1.94 -19.03
CA THR A 181 0.51 2.24 -19.59
C THR A 181 1.24 3.31 -18.77
N PHE A 182 2.56 3.38 -18.92
CA PHE A 182 3.38 4.42 -18.28
C PHE A 182 2.84 5.83 -18.55
N LYS A 183 2.58 6.14 -19.82
CA LYS A 183 2.09 7.46 -20.26
C LYS A 183 0.76 7.81 -19.60
N GLN A 184 -0.18 6.87 -19.53
CA GLN A 184 -1.48 7.11 -18.88
C GLN A 184 -1.31 7.39 -17.39
N PHE A 185 -0.48 6.59 -16.71
CA PHE A 185 -0.20 6.75 -15.28
C PHE A 185 0.42 8.12 -14.98
N THR A 186 1.53 8.45 -15.66
CA THR A 186 2.28 9.67 -15.38
C THR A 186 1.54 10.93 -15.79
N GLN A 187 0.81 10.92 -16.91
CA GLN A 187 -0.01 12.07 -17.33
C GLN A 187 -1.12 12.38 -16.33
N LEU A 188 -1.79 11.36 -15.78
CA LEU A 188 -2.82 11.57 -14.77
C LEU A 188 -2.22 12.05 -13.44
N SER A 189 -1.12 11.43 -13.01
CA SER A 189 -0.39 11.84 -11.80
C SER A 189 0.03 13.32 -11.88
N LEU A 190 0.59 13.74 -13.03
CA LEU A 190 0.98 15.13 -13.26
C LEU A 190 -0.22 16.08 -13.26
N SER A 191 -1.30 15.75 -13.97
CA SER A 191 -2.48 16.63 -14.07
C SER A 191 -3.18 16.81 -12.72
N ARG A 192 -3.08 15.82 -11.84
CA ARG A 192 -3.61 15.88 -10.47
C ARG A 192 -2.62 16.37 -9.43
N GLN A 193 -1.41 16.77 -9.83
CA GLN A 193 -0.36 17.22 -8.92
C GLN A 193 0.02 16.15 -7.87
N GLN A 194 -0.05 14.88 -8.24
CA GLN A 194 0.32 13.72 -7.42
C GLN A 194 1.73 13.18 -7.76
N THR A 195 2.53 14.02 -8.42
CA THR A 195 3.95 13.77 -8.71
C THR A 195 4.80 14.51 -7.69
N CYS A 196 5.77 13.83 -7.08
CA CYS A 196 6.59 14.41 -6.02
C CYS A 196 8.04 13.89 -6.03
N ALA A 197 8.91 14.58 -5.30
CA ALA A 197 10.24 14.11 -4.94
C ALA A 197 10.19 13.25 -3.67
N TYR A 198 11.26 12.48 -3.40
CA TYR A 198 11.32 11.48 -2.33
C TYR A 198 10.83 12.01 -0.96
N GLN A 199 11.35 13.17 -0.54
CA GLN A 199 11.03 13.77 0.76
C GLN A 199 9.57 14.22 0.92
N TYR A 200 8.84 14.41 -0.19
CA TYR A 200 7.44 14.85 -0.19
C TYR A 200 6.46 13.70 -0.42
N LEU A 201 6.97 12.47 -0.57
CA LEU A 201 6.13 11.30 -0.78
C LEU A 201 5.19 11.03 0.41
N PRO A 202 5.62 11.11 1.69
CA PRO A 202 4.71 10.93 2.81
C PRO A 202 3.58 11.96 2.84
N SER A 203 3.88 13.24 2.62
CA SER A 203 2.86 14.30 2.59
C SER A 203 1.90 14.15 1.40
N THR A 204 2.39 13.69 0.25
CA THR A 204 1.55 13.43 -0.92
C THR A 204 0.57 12.30 -0.63
N LEU A 205 1.03 11.20 -0.03
CA LEU A 205 0.17 10.09 0.39
C LEU A 205 -0.81 10.50 1.49
N GLN A 206 -0.36 11.27 2.48
CA GLN A 206 -1.22 11.78 3.55
C GLN A 206 -2.41 12.55 2.97
N ALA A 207 -2.18 13.48 2.03
CA ALA A 207 -3.26 14.25 1.41
C ALA A 207 -4.29 13.35 0.70
N LEU A 208 -3.84 12.28 0.04
CA LEU A 208 -4.72 11.32 -0.61
C LEU A 208 -5.50 10.45 0.39
N VAL A 209 -4.85 10.06 1.49
CA VAL A 209 -5.49 9.32 2.58
C VAL A 209 -6.51 10.20 3.30
N GLU A 210 -6.23 11.48 3.50
CA GLU A 210 -7.16 12.45 4.11
C GLU A 210 -8.41 12.67 3.24
N GLN A 211 -8.27 12.73 1.91
CA GLN A 211 -9.41 12.77 0.99
C GLN A 211 -10.26 11.50 1.11
N ARG A 212 -9.61 10.34 1.13
CA ARG A 212 -10.24 9.02 1.32
C ARG A 212 -10.97 8.95 2.67
N PHE A 213 -10.34 9.45 3.72
CA PHE A 213 -10.88 9.53 5.07
C PHE A 213 -12.09 10.46 5.16
N ALA A 214 -12.03 11.63 4.54
CA ALA A 214 -13.15 12.57 4.48
C ALA A 214 -14.38 11.93 3.84
N LEU A 215 -14.19 11.15 2.77
CA LEU A 215 -15.26 10.36 2.17
C LEU A 215 -15.80 9.30 3.14
N ALA A 216 -14.94 8.52 3.78
CA ALA A 216 -15.34 7.49 4.73
C ALA A 216 -16.25 8.04 5.86
N ARG A 217 -15.94 9.24 6.37
CA ARG A 217 -16.72 9.92 7.41
C ARG A 217 -18.15 10.28 6.99
N THR A 218 -18.40 10.44 5.69
CA THR A 218 -19.76 10.73 5.19
C THR A 218 -20.58 9.47 4.93
N ARG A 219 -19.95 8.28 4.93
CA ARG A 219 -20.61 7.00 4.65
C ARG A 219 -21.21 6.32 5.87
N VAL A 220 -20.61 6.49 7.03
CA VAL A 220 -21.05 5.86 8.29
C VAL A 220 -21.65 6.88 9.26
N GLU A 221 -22.40 6.38 10.24
CA GLU A 221 -22.94 7.18 11.32
C GLU A 221 -21.83 7.87 12.13
N PRO A 222 -22.02 9.14 12.55
CA PRO A 222 -21.03 9.86 13.35
C PRO A 222 -20.64 9.09 14.62
N GLY A 223 -19.33 8.98 14.86
CA GLY A 223 -18.79 8.31 16.04
C GLY A 223 -18.75 6.78 15.97
N TRP A 224 -19.17 6.18 14.85
CA TRP A 224 -18.98 4.75 14.64
C TRP A 224 -17.49 4.38 14.69
N LYS A 225 -17.17 3.33 15.44
CA LYS A 225 -15.85 2.74 15.55
C LYS A 225 -15.94 1.23 15.35
N LEU A 226 -14.89 0.66 14.77
CA LEU A 226 -14.71 -0.77 14.68
C LEU A 226 -14.77 -1.39 16.09
N PRO A 227 -15.70 -2.32 16.38
CA PRO A 227 -15.81 -2.94 17.70
C PRO A 227 -14.52 -3.67 18.08
N LEU A 228 -14.10 -3.65 19.35
CA LEU A 228 -12.89 -4.37 19.80
C LEU A 228 -12.94 -5.86 19.41
N PRO A 229 -11.85 -6.46 18.88
CA PRO A 229 -11.85 -7.86 18.44
C PRO A 229 -12.28 -8.81 19.58
N PRO A 230 -13.00 -9.91 19.27
CA PRO A 230 -13.46 -10.85 20.28
C PRO A 230 -12.32 -11.63 20.95
N GLU A 231 -11.18 -11.78 20.27
CA GLU A 231 -10.00 -12.50 20.75
C GLU A 231 -8.71 -11.99 20.07
N PRO A 232 -7.53 -12.23 20.66
CA PRO A 232 -6.25 -11.97 20.00
C PRO A 232 -6.14 -12.75 18.68
N GLY A 233 -5.60 -12.12 17.64
CA GLY A 233 -5.44 -12.75 16.32
C GLY A 233 -6.67 -12.65 15.41
N ALA A 234 -7.81 -12.18 15.93
CA ALA A 234 -8.97 -11.86 15.09
C ALA A 234 -8.68 -10.66 14.18
N PHE A 235 -9.04 -10.76 12.90
CA PHE A 235 -8.83 -9.69 11.92
C PHE A 235 -10.13 -9.32 11.20
N PRO A 236 -10.33 -8.03 10.87
CA PRO A 236 -11.59 -7.54 10.32
C PRO A 236 -11.65 -7.71 8.79
N LEU A 237 -12.71 -8.35 8.31
CA LEU A 237 -12.99 -8.57 6.89
C LEU A 237 -14.38 -8.10 6.48
N ALA A 238 -14.50 -7.70 5.22
CA ALA A 238 -15.76 -7.48 4.52
C ALA A 238 -15.94 -8.56 3.45
N VAL A 239 -16.74 -9.57 3.74
CA VAL A 239 -16.85 -10.78 2.92
C VAL A 239 -18.09 -10.73 2.05
N GLU A 240 -17.89 -10.92 0.75
CA GLU A 240 -18.99 -11.09 -0.19
C GLU A 240 -19.53 -12.52 -0.15
N THR A 241 -20.85 -12.65 -0.07
CA THR A 241 -21.54 -13.94 -0.14
C THR A 241 -22.88 -13.74 -0.81
N LYS A 242 -23.17 -14.49 -1.87
CA LYS A 242 -24.41 -14.36 -2.65
C LYS A 242 -24.69 -12.90 -3.09
N GLY A 243 -23.66 -12.19 -3.53
CA GLY A 243 -23.74 -10.80 -4.00
C GLY A 243 -23.98 -9.75 -2.91
N ARG A 244 -23.84 -10.09 -1.62
CA ARG A 244 -23.94 -9.14 -0.50
C ARG A 244 -22.66 -9.14 0.32
N ILE A 245 -22.25 -7.96 0.77
CA ILE A 245 -21.03 -7.79 1.56
C ILE A 245 -21.40 -7.69 3.04
N HIS A 246 -20.67 -8.42 3.88
CA HIS A 246 -20.88 -8.45 5.31
C HIS A 246 -19.58 -8.29 6.09
N GLY A 247 -19.59 -7.41 7.10
CA GLY A 247 -18.47 -7.26 8.03
C GLY A 247 -18.39 -8.40 9.05
N GLY A 248 -17.17 -8.82 9.37
CA GLY A 248 -16.92 -9.81 10.42
C GLY A 248 -15.47 -9.85 10.88
N TYR A 249 -15.28 -10.31 12.11
CA TYR A 249 -14.00 -10.76 12.64
C TYR A 249 -13.79 -12.23 12.29
N TYR A 250 -12.62 -12.54 11.74
CA TYR A 250 -12.24 -13.91 11.36
C TYR A 250 -11.00 -14.35 12.14
N CYS A 251 -10.93 -15.64 12.47
CA CYS A 251 -9.74 -16.26 13.08
C CYS A 251 -8.67 -16.44 12.01
N LYS A 252 -7.43 -16.01 12.27
CA LYS A 252 -6.33 -16.07 11.29
C LYS A 252 -5.93 -17.49 10.94
N GLU A 253 -5.96 -18.38 11.93
CA GLU A 253 -5.51 -19.77 11.81
C GLU A 253 -6.56 -20.64 11.13
N THR A 254 -7.84 -20.44 11.48
CA THR A 254 -8.92 -21.29 10.97
C THR A 254 -9.75 -20.66 9.86
N LEU A 255 -9.57 -19.36 9.59
CA LEU A 255 -10.34 -18.56 8.62
C LEU A 255 -11.86 -18.59 8.85
N LYS A 256 -12.29 -18.90 10.09
CA LYS A 256 -13.71 -18.97 10.46
C LYS A 256 -14.19 -17.63 10.98
N LEU A 257 -15.45 -17.31 10.70
CA LEU A 257 -16.13 -16.16 11.27
C LEU A 257 -16.28 -16.34 12.79
N LEU A 258 -15.75 -15.40 13.55
CA LEU A 258 -15.85 -15.33 15.01
C LEU A 258 -17.04 -14.46 15.43
N ARG A 259 -17.19 -13.28 14.83
CA ARG A 259 -18.26 -12.34 15.18
C ARG A 259 -18.59 -11.40 14.03
N ARG A 260 -19.86 -11.10 13.81
CA ARG A 260 -20.29 -10.06 12.85
C ARG A 260 -19.89 -8.68 13.34
N ILE A 261 -19.58 -7.79 12.40
CA ILE A 261 -19.31 -6.38 12.66
C ILE A 261 -20.52 -5.59 12.17
N PRO A 262 -21.35 -5.03 13.07
CA PRO A 262 -22.45 -4.16 12.66
C PRO A 262 -21.87 -2.79 12.26
N VAL A 263 -21.70 -2.59 10.96
CA VAL A 263 -21.37 -1.27 10.44
C VAL A 263 -22.65 -0.46 10.32
N LEU A 264 -22.66 0.71 10.96
CA LEU A 264 -23.78 1.65 10.89
C LEU A 264 -23.59 2.54 9.67
N TRP A 265 -23.95 2.02 8.50
CA TRP A 265 -24.03 2.81 7.28
C TRP A 265 -25.16 3.83 7.41
N ARG A 266 -24.98 5.03 6.85
CA ARG A 266 -26.04 6.03 6.82
C ARG A 266 -27.22 5.54 5.95
N PRO A 267 -28.47 5.97 6.22
CA PRO A 267 -29.66 5.44 5.57
C PRO A 267 -29.66 5.45 4.03
N ASP A 268 -29.00 6.42 3.41
CA ASP A 268 -28.96 6.59 1.94
C ASP A 268 -27.71 5.99 1.28
N ILE A 269 -26.93 5.21 2.03
CA ILE A 269 -25.70 4.59 1.53
C ILE A 269 -25.94 3.11 1.28
N GLU A 270 -25.86 2.72 0.02
CA GLU A 270 -25.67 1.32 -0.38
C GLU A 270 -24.16 1.05 -0.47
N PRO A 271 -23.54 0.40 0.54
CA PRO A 271 -22.09 0.32 0.62
C PRO A 271 -21.54 -0.62 -0.44
N THR A 272 -20.63 -0.11 -1.25
CA THR A 272 -19.82 -0.92 -2.15
C THR A 272 -18.62 -1.50 -1.40
N TRP A 273 -17.95 -2.48 -2.00
CA TRP A 273 -16.70 -3.05 -1.45
C TRP A 273 -15.65 -1.98 -1.12
N ASN A 274 -15.60 -0.88 -1.87
CA ASN A 274 -14.72 0.25 -1.58
C ASN A 274 -15.05 0.89 -0.23
N ASP A 275 -16.33 1.09 0.06
CA ASP A 275 -16.77 1.72 1.31
C ASP A 275 -16.40 0.87 2.52
N TRP A 276 -16.44 -0.45 2.40
CA TRP A 276 -15.97 -1.37 3.44
C TRP A 276 -14.46 -1.24 3.71
N GLU A 277 -13.66 -1.13 2.66
CA GLU A 277 -12.21 -0.92 2.81
C GLU A 277 -11.87 0.50 3.31
N LEU A 278 -12.73 1.49 3.05
CA LEU A 278 -12.55 2.85 3.57
C LEU A 278 -12.53 2.91 5.10
N ILE A 279 -13.29 2.01 5.74
CA ILE A 279 -13.44 1.95 7.20
C ILE A 279 -12.57 0.85 7.84
N GLY A 280 -11.61 0.31 7.09
CA GLY A 280 -10.60 -0.62 7.60
C GLY A 280 -10.98 -2.10 7.59
N LEU A 281 -12.03 -2.50 6.86
CA LEU A 281 -12.36 -3.92 6.66
C LEU A 281 -11.85 -4.38 5.30
N ARG A 282 -10.87 -5.29 5.27
CA ARG A 282 -10.34 -5.85 4.00
C ARG A 282 -11.44 -6.59 3.25
N TYR A 283 -11.64 -6.26 1.98
CA TYR A 283 -12.65 -6.92 1.16
C TYR A 283 -12.19 -8.33 0.72
N VAL A 284 -13.11 -9.30 0.78
CA VAL A 284 -12.93 -10.66 0.28
C VAL A 284 -14.05 -10.98 -0.72
N PRO A 285 -13.74 -10.99 -2.03
CA PRO A 285 -14.71 -11.31 -3.08
C PRO A 285 -15.10 -12.80 -3.11
N GLU A 286 -16.31 -13.11 -3.55
CA GLU A 286 -16.78 -14.50 -3.71
C GLU A 286 -16.27 -15.14 -5.03
N ARG A 287 -16.12 -14.33 -6.09
CA ARG A 287 -15.78 -14.74 -7.47
C ARG A 287 -14.87 -13.77 -8.19
#